data_AF-A0A821H3E6-F1
#
_entry.id   AF-A0A821H3E6-F1
#
_cell.length_a   1.000
_cell.length_b   1.000
_cell.length_c   1.000
_cell.angle_alpha   90.00
_cell.angle_beta   90.00
_cell.angle_gamma   90.00
#
_symmetry.space_group_name_H-M   'P 1'
#
loop_
_entity.id
_entity.type
_entity.pdbx_description
1 polymer ?
#
loop_
_entity_poly.entity_id
_entity_poly.type
_entity_poly.pdbx_seq_one_letter_code
_entity_poly.pdbx_strand_id
1 'polypeptide(L)'
;MLLEISVKLTRIVLTLFMILGTIAVLNRLLIDGYSIDIGSSSMILCKLRVYTGYMALALSPYFFILACFDRYYFSSSLPVHRFWSSKKIAKRCIFGAIILAAILYVHMPIFFQTQPNGSNVICYFPQGAYDTF
;
A
#
# COMPACT_ATOMS: atom_id res chain seq x y z
N MET A 1 -0.59 -23.02 -16.02
CA MET A 1 0.65 -22.21 -16.07
C MET A 1 0.43 -20.74 -15.70
N LEU A 2 -0.27 -19.90 -16.50
CA LEU A 2 -0.47 -18.46 -16.19
C LEU A 2 -1.14 -18.20 -14.82
N LEU A 3 -2.09 -19.04 -14.43
CA LEU A 3 -2.81 -18.88 -13.15
C LEU A 3 -1.89 -19.16 -11.94
N GLU A 4 -0.96 -20.11 -12.05
CA GLU A 4 -0.04 -20.43 -10.95
C GLU A 4 1.03 -19.35 -10.77
N ILE A 5 1.51 -18.78 -11.88
CA ILE A 5 2.43 -17.64 -11.89
C ILE A 5 1.75 -16.43 -11.24
N SER A 6 0.51 -16.12 -11.63
CA SER A 6 -0.27 -15.03 -11.02
C SER A 6 -0.46 -15.25 -9.52
N VAL A 7 -0.77 -16.47 -9.07
CA VAL A 7 -0.95 -16.77 -7.64
C VAL A 7 0.33 -16.63 -6.83
N LYS A 8 1.46 -17.13 -7.36
CA LYS A 8 2.77 -16.95 -6.74
C LYS A 8 3.14 -15.47 -6.65
N LEU A 9 2.90 -14.72 -7.72
CA LEU A 9 3.18 -13.29 -7.77
C LEU A 9 2.33 -12.50 -6.76
N THR A 10 1.02 -12.74 -6.69
CA THR A 10 0.16 -12.04 -5.71
C THR A 10 0.58 -12.36 -4.27
N ARG A 11 0.95 -13.62 -3.98
CA ARG A 11 1.47 -14.00 -2.66
C ARG A 11 2.76 -13.26 -2.34
N ILE A 12 3.73 -13.25 -3.26
CA ILE A 12 5.02 -12.57 -3.06
C ILE A 12 4.81 -11.07 -2.82
N VAL A 13 3.98 -10.42 -3.65
CA VAL A 13 3.67 -8.99 -3.52
C VAL A 13 3.02 -8.69 -2.16
N LEU A 14 2.05 -9.49 -1.74
CA LEU A 14 1.39 -9.33 -0.43
C LEU A 14 2.36 -9.55 0.73
N THR A 15 3.22 -10.58 0.67
CA THR A 15 4.22 -10.82 1.72
C THR A 15 5.25 -9.71 1.79
N LEU A 16 5.72 -9.21 0.64
CA LEU A 16 6.65 -8.09 0.58
C LEU A 16 6.00 -6.83 1.16
N PHE A 17 4.75 -6.58 0.81
CA PHE A 17 3.97 -5.46 1.34
C PHE A 17 3.80 -5.53 2.86
N MET A 18 3.47 -6.71 3.40
CA MET A 18 3.37 -6.95 4.84
C MET A 18 4.70 -6.72 5.55
N ILE A 19 5.82 -7.22 4.99
CA ILE A 19 7.17 -7.03 5.55
C ILE A 19 7.54 -5.54 5.55
N LEU A 20 7.30 -4.83 4.45
CA LEU A 20 7.56 -3.40 4.37
C LEU A 20 6.70 -2.60 5.36
N GLY A 21 5.44 -3.01 5.53
CA GLY A 21 4.53 -2.43 6.51
C GLY A 21 5.01 -2.62 7.95
N THR A 22 5.45 -3.83 8.33
CA THR A 22 5.95 -4.09 9.68
C THR A 22 7.24 -3.32 9.98
N ILE A 23 8.14 -3.18 9.00
CA ILE A 23 9.34 -2.34 9.13
C ILE A 23 8.97 -0.87 9.34
N ALA A 24 7.95 -0.37 8.64
CA ALA A 24 7.48 1.01 8.80
C ALA A 24 6.86 1.26 10.20
N VAL A 25 6.11 0.29 10.73
CA VAL A 25 5.54 0.35 12.09
C VAL A 25 6.64 0.26 13.15
N LEU A 26 7.61 -0.65 12.96
CA LEU A 26 8.77 -0.77 13.83
C LEU A 26 9.55 0.55 13.90
N ASN A 27 9.80 1.19 12.75
CA ASN A 27 10.44 2.51 12.72
C ASN A 27 9.66 3.58 13.49
N ARG A 28 8.31 3.57 13.44
CA ARG A 28 7.51 4.48 14.29
C ARG A 28 7.72 4.21 15.77
N LEU A 29 7.71 2.94 16.19
CA LEU A 29 7.96 2.57 17.58
C LEU A 29 9.35 3.00 18.06
N LEU A 30 10.37 2.91 17.20
CA LEU A 30 11.73 3.38 17.53
C LEU A 30 11.82 4.91 17.64
N ILE A 31 11.06 5.63 16.82
CA ILE A 31 11.02 7.10 16.89
C ILE A 31 10.29 7.54 18.15
N ASP A 32 9.08 7.00 18.40
CA ASP A 32 8.25 7.40 19.53
C ASP A 32 8.85 6.96 20.88
N GLY A 33 9.51 5.79 20.93
CA GLY A 33 10.09 5.23 22.15
C GLY A 33 11.56 5.59 22.41
N TYR A 34 12.35 5.80 21.36
CA TYR A 34 13.82 5.93 21.47
C TYR A 34 14.40 7.12 20.71
N SER A 35 13.58 7.94 20.02
CA SER A 35 14.03 9.07 19.20
C SER A 35 15.04 8.71 18.09
N ILE A 36 15.08 7.44 17.66
CA ILE A 36 15.97 6.96 16.60
C ILE A 36 15.21 6.97 15.27
N ASP A 37 15.55 7.90 14.37
CA ASP A 37 14.93 7.98 13.04
C ASP A 37 15.82 7.35 11.96
N ILE A 38 15.60 6.07 11.67
CA ILE A 38 16.26 5.33 10.58
C ILE A 38 15.85 5.88 9.20
N GLY A 39 14.64 6.46 9.09
CA GLY A 39 14.14 7.04 7.84
C GLY A 39 14.85 8.33 7.44
N SER A 40 15.44 9.02 8.41
CA SER A 40 16.22 10.25 8.23
C SER A 40 17.62 10.02 7.62
N SER A 41 18.09 8.76 7.63
CA SER A 41 19.44 8.39 7.18
C SER A 41 19.62 8.42 5.66
N SER A 42 18.56 8.16 4.88
CA SER A 42 18.63 8.24 3.42
C SER A 42 17.32 8.72 2.78
N MET A 43 17.46 9.51 1.72
CA MET A 43 16.34 10.04 0.93
C MET A 43 15.46 8.91 0.36
N ILE A 44 16.09 7.78 0.00
CA ILE A 44 15.39 6.62 -0.58
C ILE A 44 14.53 5.93 0.48
N LEU A 45 15.05 5.72 1.68
CA LEU A 45 14.29 5.11 2.79
C LEU A 45 13.12 5.99 3.22
N CYS A 46 13.34 7.31 3.28
CA CYS A 46 12.31 8.30 3.54
C CYS A 46 11.13 8.18 2.55
N LYS A 47 11.42 8.23 1.24
CA LYS A 47 10.42 8.10 0.17
C LYS A 47 9.67 6.78 0.23
N LEU A 48 10.41 5.68 0.41
CA LEU A 48 9.83 4.34 0.44
C LEU A 48 8.93 4.14 1.66
N ARG A 49 9.33 4.63 2.84
CA ARG A 49 8.53 4.58 4.07
C ARG A 49 7.19 5.30 3.92
N VAL A 50 7.22 6.52 3.37
CA VAL A 50 6.02 7.32 3.20
C VAL A 50 5.10 6.68 2.16
N TYR A 51 5.65 6.27 1.01
CA TYR A 51 4.88 5.63 -0.05
C TYR A 51 4.20 4.34 0.42
N THR A 52 4.92 3.44 1.12
CA THR A 52 4.34 2.19 1.62
C THR A 52 3.28 2.45 2.69
N GLY A 53 3.48 3.46 3.56
CA GLY A 53 2.50 3.87 4.56
C GLY A 53 1.18 4.35 3.95
N TYR A 54 1.24 5.28 3.00
CA TYR A 54 0.05 5.76 2.29
C TYR A 54 -0.61 4.66 1.46
N MET A 55 0.19 3.80 0.81
CA MET A 55 -0.35 2.66 0.09
C MET A 55 -1.11 1.69 1.00
N ALA A 56 -0.62 1.43 2.20
CA ALA A 56 -1.29 0.52 3.14
C ALA A 56 -2.60 1.10 3.63
N LEU A 57 -2.61 2.40 3.91
CA LEU A 57 -3.78 3.13 4.36
C LEU A 57 -4.86 3.19 3.26
N ALA A 58 -4.45 3.37 2.00
CA ALA A 58 -5.35 3.36 0.85
C ALA A 58 -5.87 1.96 0.48
N LEU A 59 -5.03 0.92 0.56
CA LEU A 59 -5.42 -0.45 0.21
C LEU A 59 -6.40 -1.08 1.20
N SER A 60 -6.34 -0.70 2.48
CA SER A 60 -7.24 -1.19 3.54
C SER A 60 -8.73 -1.06 3.17
N PRO A 61 -9.27 0.13 2.85
CA PRO A 61 -10.67 0.28 2.46
C PRO A 61 -11.01 -0.43 1.14
N TYR A 62 -10.10 -0.48 0.16
CA TYR A 62 -10.35 -1.22 -1.09
C TYR A 62 -10.53 -2.72 -0.85
N PHE A 63 -9.71 -3.34 0.01
CA PHE A 63 -9.88 -4.73 0.37
C PHE A 63 -11.14 -4.97 1.20
N PHE A 64 -11.50 -4.03 2.07
CA PHE A 64 -12.75 -4.11 2.82
C PHE A 64 -13.98 -4.10 1.89
N ILE A 65 -14.03 -3.17 0.94
CA ILE A 65 -15.10 -3.08 -0.07
C ILE A 65 -15.17 -4.36 -0.91
N LEU A 66 -14.03 -4.88 -1.37
CA LEU A 66 -13.97 -6.14 -2.11
C LEU A 66 -14.47 -7.33 -1.29
N ALA A 67 -14.17 -7.38 0.01
CA ALA A 67 -14.67 -8.41 0.91
C ALA A 67 -16.20 -8.32 1.12
N CYS A 68 -16.75 -7.10 1.20
CA CYS A 68 -18.20 -6.88 1.24
C CYS A 68 -18.88 -7.38 -0.03
N PHE A 69 -18.30 -7.08 -1.21
CA PHE A 69 -18.81 -7.58 -2.48
C PHE A 69 -18.75 -9.11 -2.56
N ASP A 70 -17.64 -9.74 -2.17
CA ASP A 70 -17.53 -11.20 -2.17
C ASP A 70 -18.61 -11.85 -1.29
N ARG A 71 -18.84 -11.31 -0.09
CA ARG A 71 -19.89 -11.80 0.82
C ARG A 71 -21.30 -11.58 0.27
N TYR A 72 -21.54 -10.46 -0.42
CA TYR A 72 -22.81 -10.19 -1.09
C TYR A 72 -23.09 -11.21 -2.21
N TYR A 73 -22.12 -11.46 -3.08
CA TYR A 73 -22.24 -12.45 -4.15
C TYR A 73 -22.39 -13.88 -3.63
N PHE A 74 -21.74 -14.20 -2.50
CA PHE A 74 -21.89 -15.49 -1.84
C PHE A 74 -23.30 -15.71 -1.28
N SER A 75 -23.92 -14.66 -0.73
CA SER A 75 -25.26 -14.72 -0.14
C SER A 75 -26.40 -14.69 -1.17
N SER A 76 -26.12 -14.38 -2.43
CA SER A 76 -27.15 -14.28 -3.46
C SER A 76 -27.64 -15.67 -3.91
N SER A 77 -28.95 -15.84 -4.06
CA SER A 77 -29.57 -17.08 -4.55
C SER A 77 -29.39 -17.31 -6.06
N LEU A 78 -28.98 -16.27 -6.79
CA LEU A 78 -28.80 -16.32 -8.23
C LEU A 78 -27.48 -17.03 -8.59
N PRO A 79 -27.51 -18.10 -9.42
CA PRO A 79 -26.31 -18.86 -9.78
C PRO A 79 -25.28 -18.03 -10.56
N VAL A 80 -25.72 -17.01 -11.30
CA VAL A 80 -24.85 -16.06 -12.01
C VAL A 80 -23.99 -15.25 -11.03
N HIS A 81 -24.56 -14.81 -9.92
CA HIS A 81 -23.84 -14.08 -8.86
C HIS A 81 -22.87 -15.00 -8.10
N ARG A 82 -23.25 -16.26 -7.91
CA ARG A 82 -22.39 -17.25 -7.22
C ARG A 82 -21.14 -17.61 -8.02
N PHE A 83 -21.20 -17.52 -9.36
CA PHE A 83 -20.03 -17.69 -10.23
C PHE A 83 -18.96 -16.60 -10.00
N TRP A 84 -19.39 -15.38 -9.62
CA TRP A 84 -18.48 -14.26 -9.35
C TRP A 84 -17.70 -14.40 -8.04
N SER A 85 -18.20 -15.18 -7.06
CA SER A 85 -17.48 -15.55 -5.82
C SER A 85 -16.41 -16.65 -6.06
N SER A 86 -15.88 -16.75 -7.28
CA SER A 86 -14.78 -17.65 -7.57
C SER A 86 -13.46 -17.09 -7.05
N LYS A 87 -12.66 -17.95 -6.38
CA LYS A 87 -11.29 -17.64 -5.93
C LYS A 87 -10.40 -17.07 -7.04
N LYS A 88 -10.67 -17.39 -8.31
CA LYS A 88 -9.92 -16.87 -9.47
C LYS A 88 -10.23 -15.39 -9.72
N ILE A 89 -11.50 -14.99 -9.59
CA ILE A 89 -11.96 -13.62 -9.80
C ILE A 89 -11.51 -12.74 -8.63
N ALA A 90 -11.70 -13.21 -7.39
CA ALA A 90 -11.24 -12.51 -6.20
C ALA A 90 -9.75 -12.13 -6.27
N LYS A 91 -8.89 -13.05 -6.73
CA LYS A 91 -7.45 -12.79 -6.93
C LYS A 91 -7.18 -11.73 -7.99
N ARG A 92 -7.92 -11.75 -9.10
CA ARG A 92 -7.79 -10.73 -10.16
C ARG A 92 -8.22 -9.35 -9.66
N CYS A 93 -9.30 -9.27 -8.89
CA CYS A 93 -9.77 -8.02 -8.30
C CYS A 93 -8.78 -7.46 -7.26
N ILE A 94 -8.23 -8.31 -6.39
CA ILE A 94 -7.18 -7.91 -5.42
C ILE A 94 -5.95 -7.39 -6.15
N PHE A 95 -5.48 -8.10 -7.17
CA PHE A 95 -4.33 -7.68 -7.97
C PHE A 95 -4.60 -6.37 -8.72
N GLY A 96 -5.80 -6.22 -9.29
CA GLY A 96 -6.24 -4.98 -9.92
C GLY A 96 -6.30 -3.80 -8.95
N ALA A 97 -6.79 -3.99 -7.73
CA ALA A 97 -6.82 -2.96 -6.70
C ALA A 97 -5.40 -2.52 -6.28
N ILE A 98 -4.45 -3.45 -6.18
CA ILE A 98 -3.05 -3.12 -5.90
C ILE A 98 -2.44 -2.29 -7.03
N ILE A 99 -2.66 -2.67 -8.29
CA ILE A 99 -2.17 -1.90 -9.45
C ILE A 99 -2.80 -0.50 -9.48
N LEU A 100 -4.12 -0.42 -9.31
CA LEU A 100 -4.84 0.85 -9.31
C LEU A 100 -4.30 1.78 -8.22
N ALA A 101 -4.11 1.26 -7.00
CA ALA A 101 -3.53 2.00 -5.91
C ALA A 101 -2.10 2.47 -6.25
N ALA A 102 -1.25 1.57 -6.75
CA ALA A 102 0.13 1.92 -7.13
C ALA A 102 0.20 3.05 -8.17
N ILE A 103 -0.70 3.04 -9.16
CA ILE A 103 -0.80 4.11 -10.17
C ILE A 103 -1.24 5.42 -9.54
N LEU A 104 -2.31 5.41 -8.74
CA LEU A 104 -2.86 6.61 -8.11
C LEU A 104 -1.83 7.29 -7.19
N TYR A 105 -1.01 6.51 -6.48
CA TYR A 105 -0.04 7.03 -5.51
C TYR A 105 1.39 7.13 -6.05
N VAL A 106 1.62 6.89 -7.34
CA VAL A 106 2.96 6.96 -7.98
C VAL A 106 3.60 8.35 -7.83
N HIS A 107 2.79 9.39 -7.68
CA HIS A 107 3.24 10.76 -7.53
C HIS A 107 4.00 10.99 -6.20
N MET A 108 3.64 10.27 -5.13
CA MET A 108 4.26 10.42 -3.81
C MET A 108 5.79 10.23 -3.83
N PRO A 109 6.37 9.09 -4.27
CA PRO A 109 7.83 8.90 -4.25
C PRO A 109 8.60 9.89 -5.15
N ILE A 110 7.94 10.48 -6.15
CA ILE A 110 8.55 11.45 -7.06
C ILE A 110 8.76 12.78 -6.35
N PHE A 111 7.70 13.28 -5.69
CA PHE A 111 7.68 14.64 -5.14
C PHE A 111 8.22 14.77 -3.72
N PHE A 112 8.31 13.69 -2.93
CA PHE A 112 8.83 13.79 -1.56
C PHE A 112 10.32 14.18 -1.54
N GLN A 113 10.67 15.10 -0.63
CA GLN A 113 12.05 15.56 -0.42
C GLN A 113 12.41 15.48 1.08
N THR A 114 13.72 15.46 1.37
CA THR A 114 14.25 15.49 2.74
C THR A 114 14.79 16.87 3.04
N GLN A 115 14.32 17.53 4.10
CA GLN A 115 14.90 18.79 4.58
C GLN A 115 15.63 18.54 5.90
N PRO A 116 16.84 19.09 6.07
CA PRO A 116 17.40 19.23 7.41
C PRO A 116 16.58 20.28 8.18
N ASN A 117 16.00 19.88 9.32
CA ASN A 117 15.39 20.78 10.30
C ASN A 117 16.21 20.70 11.59
N GLY A 118 17.25 21.53 11.68
CA GLY A 118 18.23 21.47 12.77
C GLY A 118 19.10 20.20 12.68
N SER A 119 19.18 19.43 13.77
CA SER A 119 19.93 18.15 13.83
C SER A 119 19.17 16.96 13.26
N ASN A 120 17.88 17.13 12.92
CA ASN A 120 17.02 16.05 12.44
C ASN A 120 16.71 16.23 10.95
N VAL A 121 16.74 15.14 10.19
CA VAL A 121 16.30 15.17 8.79
C VAL A 121 14.84 14.74 8.73
N ILE A 122 13.97 15.67 8.33
CA ILE A 122 12.53 15.41 8.21
C ILE A 122 12.16 15.13 6.74
N CYS A 123 11.27 14.15 6.57
CA CYS A 123 10.60 13.85 5.32
C CYS A 123 9.42 14.81 5.15
N TYR A 124 9.46 15.67 4.14
CA TYR A 124 8.43 16.67 3.94
C TYR A 124 7.97 16.70 2.49
N PHE A 125 6.74 17.17 2.30
CA PHE A 125 6.24 17.52 0.99
C PHE A 125 6.67 18.95 0.67
N PRO A 126 7.34 19.22 -0.47
CA PRO A 126 7.65 20.59 -0.86
C PRO A 126 6.34 21.38 -1.06
N GLN A 127 6.27 22.56 -0.45
CA GLN A 127 5.13 23.47 -0.61
C GLN A 127 5.03 23.94 -2.08
N GLY A 128 3.82 24.02 -2.62
CA GLY A 128 3.54 24.44 -4.01
C GLY A 128 3.31 23.30 -5.03
N ALA A 129 3.66 22.05 -4.72
CA ALA A 129 3.44 20.92 -5.64
C ALA A 129 1.95 20.50 -5.77
N TYR A 130 1.10 20.92 -4.83
CA TYR A 130 -0.35 20.67 -4.84
C TYR A 130 -1.21 21.94 -4.81
N ASP A 131 -0.63 23.15 -4.94
CA ASP A 131 -1.42 24.40 -5.00
C ASP A 131 -2.24 24.55 -6.30
N THR A 132 -2.24 23.51 -7.15
CA THR A 132 -2.91 23.50 -8.45
C THR A 132 -4.05 22.47 -8.53
N PHE A 133 -4.39 21.79 -7.43
CA PHE A 133 -5.54 20.87 -7.34
C PHE A 133 -6.45 21.20 -6.18
#